data_AF-A0A0R2SRL2-F1
#
_entry.id   AF-A0A0R2SRL2-F1
#
_cell.length_a   1.000
_cell.length_b   1.000
_cell.length_c   1.000
_cell.angle_alpha   90.00
_cell.angle_beta   90.00
_cell.angle_gamma   90.00
#
_symmetry.space_group_name_H-M   'P 1'
#
loop_
_entity.id
_entity.type
_entity.pdbx_description
1 polymer ?
#
loop_
_entity_poly.entity_id
_entity_poly.type
_entity_poly.pdbx_seq_one_letter_code
_entity_poly.pdbx_strand_id
1 'polypeptide(L)'
;MSNHSSSTLLLNPLKASISRAVYKASAAASLSLGLSLLFAGQASAQEAIDLADEDNRIGYSIGVNIGQNLVAQGIIEGIDMNSFVAGMRDAAGDTIQLSNEELFAAIQLFQERMTAAAQAEMEANFATTQAFLEENGAKEGVVSTASGLQYEVISSGPADGASPTTSDSVLAHYHGTLI
;
A
#
# COMPACT_ATOMS: atom_id res chain seq x y z
N MET A 1 81.62 10.42 -44.35
CA MET A 1 81.91 10.87 -42.98
C MET A 1 81.08 9.98 -42.07
N SER A 2 81.63 8.80 -41.77
CA SER A 2 82.18 8.45 -40.44
C SER A 2 81.03 8.06 -39.50
N ASN A 3 80.71 6.77 -39.45
CA ASN A 3 81.13 5.85 -38.36
C ASN A 3 80.19 5.99 -37.15
N HIS A 4 79.61 4.96 -36.55
CA HIS A 4 79.70 3.49 -36.61
C HIS A 4 78.50 3.03 -35.73
N SER A 5 77.58 2.14 -36.12
CA SER A 5 77.72 0.67 -36.06
C SER A 5 78.47 0.23 -34.80
N SER A 6 77.91 -0.43 -33.80
CA SER A 6 77.30 -1.77 -33.87
C SER A 6 77.00 -2.21 -32.44
N SER A 7 76.05 -3.14 -32.27
CA SER A 7 76.28 -4.47 -31.66
C SER A 7 74.99 -4.98 -30.99
N THR A 8 74.36 -6.04 -31.51
CA THR A 8 74.55 -7.45 -31.09
C THR A 8 73.69 -7.74 -29.84
N LEU A 9 72.49 -8.32 -29.99
CA LEU A 9 72.16 -9.77 -30.05
C LEU A 9 71.66 -10.31 -28.69
N LEU A 10 70.66 -11.19 -28.75
CA LEU A 10 70.29 -12.24 -27.78
C LEU A 10 69.51 -11.80 -26.53
N LEU A 11 68.22 -12.13 -26.47
CA LEU A 11 67.65 -13.32 -25.80
C LEU A 11 67.77 -13.32 -24.26
N ASN A 12 66.58 -13.25 -23.64
CA ASN A 12 66.13 -13.83 -22.36
C ASN A 12 67.17 -14.66 -21.56
N PRO A 13 67.28 -14.47 -20.23
CA PRO A 13 66.62 -15.46 -19.36
C PRO A 13 66.10 -14.95 -17.99
N LEU A 14 65.00 -15.58 -17.56
CA LEU A 14 64.68 -16.12 -16.22
C LEU A 14 65.36 -15.54 -14.94
N LYS A 15 64.49 -15.21 -13.98
CA LYS A 15 64.58 -15.43 -12.51
C LYS A 15 65.68 -14.70 -11.71
N ALA A 16 65.24 -13.79 -10.83
CA ALA A 16 65.68 -13.65 -9.42
C ALA A 16 64.89 -12.46 -8.79
N SER A 17 64.02 -12.65 -7.80
CA SER A 17 64.32 -12.92 -6.39
C SER A 17 64.91 -11.71 -5.61
N ILE A 18 64.09 -11.19 -4.69
CA ILE A 18 64.44 -10.84 -3.30
C ILE A 18 65.16 -9.49 -3.03
N SER A 19 64.38 -8.61 -2.39
CA SER A 19 64.64 -7.83 -1.17
C SER A 19 65.89 -6.94 -1.05
N ARG A 20 65.63 -5.65 -0.77
CA ARG A 20 66.39 -4.87 0.22
C ARG A 20 65.45 -4.06 1.12
N ALA A 21 65.40 -4.48 2.37
CA ALA A 21 64.90 -3.75 3.52
C ALA A 21 65.92 -2.68 3.99
N VAL A 22 65.48 -1.76 4.85
CA VAL A 22 66.06 -1.44 6.19
C VAL A 22 65.43 -0.10 6.64
N TYR A 23 64.43 -0.11 7.51
CA TYR A 23 64.51 -0.10 8.98
C TYR A 23 65.12 1.17 9.59
N LYS A 24 64.25 2.01 10.20
CA LYS A 24 64.51 2.53 11.54
C LYS A 24 63.29 2.25 12.40
N ALA A 25 63.54 1.43 13.42
CA ALA A 25 62.64 1.06 14.48
C ALA A 25 62.75 2.06 15.64
N SER A 26 61.65 2.31 16.32
CA SER A 26 61.63 2.45 17.78
C SER A 26 60.29 1.93 18.28
N ALA A 27 60.38 0.79 18.96
CA ALA A 27 59.28 0.01 19.48
C ALA A 27 58.81 0.52 20.84
N ALA A 28 57.52 0.39 21.11
CA ALA A 28 57.00 -0.04 22.40
C ALA A 28 55.70 -0.83 22.17
N ALA A 29 55.78 -2.15 22.32
CA ALA A 29 54.68 -3.08 22.51
C ALA A 29 54.02 -2.79 23.89
N SER A 30 52.78 -3.17 24.23
CA SER A 30 52.09 -4.44 23.96
C SER A 30 50.61 -4.36 24.41
N LEU A 31 49.73 -4.99 23.62
CA LEU A 31 48.63 -5.88 23.99
C LEU A 31 47.68 -5.51 25.15
N SER A 32 46.44 -5.14 24.81
CA SER A 32 45.26 -5.48 25.63
C SER A 32 44.10 -5.89 24.73
N LEU A 33 43.79 -7.18 24.80
CA LEU A 33 42.59 -7.84 24.30
C LEU A 33 41.36 -7.21 24.99
N GLY A 34 40.37 -6.77 24.21
CA GLY A 34 39.00 -6.50 24.69
C GLY A 34 38.67 -5.03 24.99
N LEU A 35 37.93 -4.39 24.08
CA LEU A 35 36.87 -3.44 24.47
C LEU A 35 35.90 -3.19 23.30
N SER A 36 34.71 -3.76 23.45
CA SER A 36 33.41 -3.16 23.11
C SER A 36 32.97 -3.02 21.66
N LEU A 37 32.21 -4.03 21.23
CA LEU A 37 30.82 -3.89 20.78
C LEU A 37 30.18 -2.54 21.14
N LEU A 38 30.21 -1.54 20.26
CA LEU A 38 29.30 -0.39 20.28
C LEU A 38 29.14 0.18 18.86
N PHE A 39 28.36 -0.50 18.04
CA PHE A 39 27.29 0.15 17.27
C PHE A 39 26.15 -0.88 17.17
N ALA A 40 25.66 -1.27 18.35
CA ALA A 40 24.38 -1.92 18.50
C ALA A 40 23.28 -0.96 18.05
N GLY A 41 22.21 -1.53 17.49
CA GLY A 41 21.17 -0.86 16.74
C GLY A 41 20.78 0.55 17.20
N GLN A 42 20.69 1.45 16.22
CA GLN A 42 19.61 2.43 16.25
C GLN A 42 18.30 1.65 16.08
N ALA A 43 17.85 1.04 17.17
CA ALA A 43 16.43 0.82 17.36
C ALA A 43 15.85 2.23 17.46
N SER A 44 15.16 2.67 16.41
CA SER A 44 14.19 3.74 16.53
C SER A 44 13.18 3.28 17.57
N ALA A 45 13.39 3.67 18.82
CA ALA A 45 12.35 3.62 19.82
C ALA A 45 11.27 4.55 19.31
N GLN A 46 10.21 3.98 18.74
CA GLN A 46 8.98 4.72 18.51
C GLN A 46 8.50 5.13 19.90
N GLU A 47 8.77 6.38 20.27
CA GLU A 47 8.33 6.92 21.55
C GLU A 47 6.81 6.79 21.59
N ALA A 48 6.31 6.07 22.60
CA ALA A 48 4.89 5.91 22.78
C ALA A 48 4.28 7.29 23.04
N ILE A 49 3.21 7.63 22.32
CA ILE A 49 2.52 8.91 22.48
C ILE A 49 1.97 8.95 23.91
N ASP A 50 2.40 9.93 24.70
CA ASP A 50 1.84 10.15 26.04
C ASP A 50 0.46 10.79 25.94
N LEU A 51 -0.59 9.98 26.01
CA LEU A 51 -1.98 10.41 25.95
C LEU A 51 -2.50 11.01 27.28
N ALA A 52 -1.67 11.04 28.33
CA ALA A 52 -1.97 11.79 29.55
C ALA A 52 -1.82 13.31 29.32
N ASP A 53 -0.91 13.70 28.42
CA ASP A 53 -0.76 15.08 27.96
C ASP A 53 -1.97 15.53 27.12
N GLU A 54 -2.44 16.75 27.36
CA GLU A 54 -3.66 17.27 26.74
C GLU A 54 -3.48 17.53 25.25
N ASP A 55 -2.35 18.12 24.85
CA ASP A 55 -2.06 18.47 23.46
C ASP A 55 -1.88 17.22 22.61
N ASN A 56 -1.16 16.21 23.13
CA ASN A 56 -1.02 14.91 22.49
C ASN A 56 -2.37 14.21 22.27
N ARG A 57 -3.27 14.27 23.27
CA ARG A 57 -4.61 13.69 23.15
C ARG A 57 -5.47 14.40 22.12
N ILE A 58 -5.37 15.72 22.02
CA ILE A 58 -6.07 16.51 20.99
C ILE A 58 -5.56 16.10 19.61
N GLY A 59 -4.23 16.09 19.39
CA GLY A 59 -3.63 15.72 18.11
C GLY A 59 -3.99 14.29 17.68
N TYR A 60 -3.92 13.34 18.61
CA TYR A 60 -4.34 11.95 18.38
C TYR A 60 -5.81 11.85 17.97
N SER A 61 -6.70 12.57 18.64
CA SER A 61 -8.14 12.55 18.36
C SER A 61 -8.47 13.07 16.96
N ILE A 62 -7.78 14.12 16.50
CA ILE A 62 -7.91 14.63 15.13
C ILE A 62 -7.43 13.58 14.13
N GLY A 63 -6.27 12.97 14.37
CA GLY A 63 -5.74 11.90 13.53
C GLY A 63 -6.67 10.70 13.42
N VAL A 64 -7.30 10.29 14.53
CA VAL A 64 -8.32 9.23 14.54
C VAL A 64 -9.52 9.61 13.70
N ASN A 65 -10.06 10.83 13.86
CA ASN A 65 -11.23 11.27 13.11
C ASN A 65 -10.96 11.28 11.60
N ILE A 66 -9.81 11.83 11.18
CA ILE A 66 -9.38 11.84 9.77
C ILE A 66 -9.19 10.40 9.28
N GLY A 67 -8.43 9.58 10.01
CA GLY A 67 -8.15 8.20 9.62
C GLY A 67 -9.41 7.35 9.47
N GLN A 68 -10.35 7.45 10.40
CA GLN A 68 -11.64 6.76 10.32
C GLN A 68 -12.43 7.19 9.07
N ASN A 69 -12.44 8.49 8.75
CA ASN A 69 -13.11 9.00 7.57
C ASN A 69 -12.46 8.51 6.27
N LEU A 70 -11.12 8.40 6.23
CA LEU A 70 -10.39 7.89 5.08
C LEU A 70 -10.58 6.38 4.88
N VAL A 71 -10.60 5.60 5.96
CA VAL A 71 -10.92 4.15 5.93
C VAL A 71 -12.33 3.93 5.42
N ALA A 72 -13.31 4.68 5.93
CA ALA A 72 -14.70 4.55 5.52
C ALA A 72 -14.91 4.84 4.03
N GLN A 73 -14.01 5.61 3.41
CA GLN A 73 -14.02 5.91 1.97
C GLN A 73 -13.08 5.02 1.14
N GLY A 74 -12.37 4.07 1.76
CA GLY A 74 -11.40 3.22 1.08
C GLY A 74 -10.15 3.94 0.56
N ILE A 75 -9.91 5.20 0.96
CA ILE A 75 -8.87 6.07 0.37
C ILE A 75 -7.45 5.59 0.70
N ILE A 76 -7.27 5.00 1.88
CA ILE A 76 -5.94 4.58 2.35
C ILE A 76 -5.58 3.14 1.96
N GLU A 77 -6.46 2.43 1.24
CA GLU A 77 -6.14 1.09 0.76
C GLU A 77 -4.99 1.16 -0.25
N GLY A 78 -3.91 0.44 0.03
CA GLY A 78 -2.70 0.45 -0.81
C GLY A 78 -1.84 1.72 -0.68
N ILE A 79 -2.12 2.60 0.29
CA ILE A 79 -1.29 3.78 0.61
C ILE A 79 -0.35 3.45 1.78
N ASP A 80 0.94 3.80 1.64
CA ASP A 80 1.90 3.68 2.73
C ASP A 80 1.63 4.74 3.81
N MET A 81 1.28 4.28 5.02
CA MET A 81 0.88 5.17 6.11
C MET A 81 2.04 6.03 6.61
N ASN A 82 3.28 5.55 6.54
CA ASN A 82 4.45 6.34 6.93
C ASN A 82 4.64 7.55 6.02
N SER A 83 4.49 7.35 4.71
CA SER A 83 4.54 8.40 3.69
C SER A 83 3.41 9.42 3.88
N PHE A 84 2.19 8.96 4.17
CA PHE A 84 1.05 9.84 4.46
C PHE A 84 1.31 10.73 5.68
N VAL A 85 1.76 10.14 6.79
CA VAL A 85 2.07 10.89 8.01
C VAL A 85 3.27 11.82 7.82
N ALA A 86 4.29 11.41 7.05
CA ALA A 86 5.39 12.28 6.67
C ALA A 86 4.89 13.51 5.89
N GLY A 87 4.01 13.33 4.89
CA GLY A 87 3.41 14.44 4.15
C GLY A 87 2.63 15.41 5.03
N MET A 88 1.88 14.92 6.03
CA MET A 88 1.19 15.80 7.00
C MET A 88 2.17 16.62 7.85
N ARG A 89 3.28 16.02 8.28
CA ARG A 89 4.33 16.71 9.05
C ARG A 89 5.05 17.75 8.18
N ASP A 90 5.40 17.37 6.96
CA ASP A 90 6.12 18.25 6.03
C ASP A 90 5.26 19.46 5.64
N ALA A 91 3.95 19.27 5.46
CA ALA A 91 3.00 20.37 5.21
C ALA A 91 2.88 21.34 6.40
N ALA A 92 2.85 20.82 7.64
CA ALA A 92 2.81 21.65 8.83
C ALA A 92 4.12 22.41 9.07
N GLY A 93 5.24 21.82 8.65
CA GLY A 93 6.58 22.40 8.78
C GLY A 93 7.05 23.25 7.58
N ASP A 94 6.24 23.40 6.53
CA ASP A 94 6.61 24.05 5.26
C ASP A 94 7.88 23.44 4.62
N THR A 95 7.98 22.11 4.69
CA THR A 95 9.11 21.29 4.20
C THR A 95 8.68 20.27 3.15
N ILE A 96 7.61 20.60 2.42
CA ILE A 96 7.01 19.74 1.39
C ILE A 96 8.09 19.34 0.37
N GLN A 97 8.27 18.02 0.21
CA GLN A 97 9.34 17.45 -0.62
C GLN A 97 8.99 17.38 -2.11
N LEU A 98 7.70 17.44 -2.45
CA LEU A 98 7.21 17.37 -3.82
C LEU A 98 6.84 18.77 -4.33
N SER A 99 7.14 19.02 -5.60
CA SER A 99 6.64 20.20 -6.30
C SER A 99 5.11 20.15 -6.45
N ASN A 100 4.49 21.30 -6.69
CA ASN A 100 3.04 21.39 -6.94
C ASN A 100 2.61 20.52 -8.14
N GLU A 101 3.46 20.40 -9.17
CA GLU A 101 3.19 19.56 -10.34
C GLU A 101 3.18 18.07 -9.98
N GLU A 102 4.15 17.62 -9.17
CA GLU A 102 4.22 16.24 -8.70
C GLU A 102 3.05 15.89 -7.77
N LEU A 103 2.67 16.81 -6.88
CA LEU A 103 1.48 16.64 -6.02
C LEU A 103 0.21 16.50 -6.86
N PHE A 104 0.03 17.37 -7.85
CA PHE A 104 -1.13 17.30 -8.74
C PHE A 104 -1.16 15.98 -9.53
N ALA A 105 -0.03 15.57 -10.11
CA ALA A 105 0.09 14.32 -10.85
C ALA A 105 -0.21 13.10 -9.97
N ALA A 106 0.26 13.10 -8.71
CA ALA A 106 -0.02 12.03 -7.75
C ALA A 106 -1.51 11.93 -7.40
N ILE A 107 -2.19 13.07 -7.20
CA ILE A 107 -3.64 13.11 -6.94
C ILE A 107 -4.44 12.65 -8.16
N GLN A 108 -4.03 13.01 -9.37
CA GLN A 108 -4.67 12.53 -10.60
C GLN A 108 -4.53 11.01 -10.73
N LEU A 109 -3.33 10.47 -10.52
CA LEU A 109 -3.09 9.02 -10.52
C LEU A 109 -3.95 8.31 -9.47
N PHE A 110 -4.10 8.90 -8.28
CA PHE A 110 -4.97 8.37 -7.24
C PHE A 110 -6.44 8.32 -7.70
N GLN A 111 -6.96 9.39 -8.30
CA GLN A 111 -8.33 9.41 -8.84
C GLN A 111 -8.55 8.36 -9.93
N GLU A 112 -7.59 8.20 -10.84
CA GLU A 112 -7.63 7.17 -11.89
C GLU A 112 -7.67 5.74 -11.32
N ARG A 113 -6.93 5.49 -10.22
CA ARG A 113 -6.99 4.20 -9.52
C ARG A 113 -8.34 3.96 -8.86
N MET A 114 -8.92 4.99 -8.24
CA MET A 114 -10.24 4.89 -7.60
C MET A 114 -11.34 4.60 -8.63
N THR A 115 -11.32 5.25 -9.79
CA THR A 115 -12.30 4.98 -10.85
C THR A 115 -12.13 3.58 -11.44
N ALA A 116 -10.89 3.13 -11.66
CA ALA A 116 -10.61 1.78 -12.13
C ALA A 116 -11.05 0.71 -11.11
N ALA A 117 -10.82 0.93 -9.81
CA ALA A 117 -11.26 0.03 -8.75
C ALA A 117 -12.80 -0.05 -8.69
N ALA A 118 -13.50 1.08 -8.76
CA ALA A 118 -14.96 1.10 -8.78
C ALA A 118 -15.55 0.39 -10.02
N GLN A 119 -14.90 0.51 -11.18
CA GLN A 119 -15.28 -0.25 -12.39
C GLN A 119 -15.06 -1.75 -12.20
N ALA A 120 -13.91 -2.16 -11.68
CA ALA A 120 -13.62 -3.57 -11.43
C ALA A 120 -14.60 -4.18 -10.41
N GLU A 121 -14.97 -3.45 -9.37
CA GLU A 121 -15.99 -3.87 -8.40
C GLU A 121 -17.37 -4.00 -9.07
N MET A 122 -17.75 -3.05 -9.92
CA MET A 122 -18.99 -3.12 -10.69
C MET A 122 -19.04 -4.37 -11.59
N GLU A 123 -17.95 -4.67 -12.28
CA GLU A 123 -17.83 -5.86 -13.15
C GLU A 123 -17.91 -7.16 -12.33
N ALA A 124 -17.22 -7.21 -11.18
CA ALA A 124 -17.27 -8.35 -10.27
C ALA A 124 -18.69 -8.57 -9.70
N ASN A 125 -19.36 -7.49 -9.32
CA ASN A 125 -20.73 -7.51 -8.82
C ASN A 125 -21.72 -7.93 -9.93
N PHE A 126 -21.51 -7.49 -11.17
CA PHE A 126 -22.34 -7.91 -12.30
C PHE A 126 -22.27 -9.42 -12.53
N ALA A 127 -21.07 -9.99 -12.55
CA ALA A 127 -20.88 -11.43 -12.71
C ALA A 127 -21.53 -12.23 -11.56
N THR A 128 -21.34 -11.78 -10.33
CA THR A 128 -21.92 -12.41 -9.13
C THR A 128 -23.45 -12.33 -9.15
N THR A 129 -24.00 -11.17 -9.52
CA THR A 129 -25.45 -10.94 -9.62
C THR A 129 -26.07 -11.81 -10.71
N GLN A 130 -25.42 -11.91 -11.88
CA GLN A 130 -25.91 -12.76 -12.97
C GLN A 130 -25.96 -14.22 -12.54
N ALA A 131 -24.88 -14.74 -11.95
CA ALA A 131 -24.84 -16.11 -11.46
C ALA A 131 -25.92 -16.38 -10.39
N PHE A 132 -26.12 -15.44 -9.46
CA PHE A 132 -27.18 -15.55 -8.44
C PHE A 132 -28.57 -15.61 -9.07
N LEU A 133 -28.87 -14.73 -10.04
CA LEU A 133 -30.18 -14.72 -10.70
C LEU A 133 -30.41 -16.00 -11.51
N GLU A 134 -29.40 -16.52 -12.19
CA GLU A 134 -29.50 -17.80 -12.92
C GLU A 134 -29.78 -18.97 -11.99
N GLU A 135 -29.04 -19.07 -10.88
CA GLU A 135 -29.24 -20.12 -9.88
C GLU A 135 -30.61 -19.98 -9.19
N ASN A 136 -30.96 -18.75 -8.78
CA ASN A 136 -32.20 -18.50 -8.05
C ASN A 136 -33.43 -18.77 -8.91
N GLY A 137 -33.39 -18.42 -10.20
CA GLY A 137 -34.50 -18.64 -11.12
C GLY A 137 -34.77 -20.13 -11.41
N ALA A 138 -33.79 -21.00 -11.13
CA ALA A 138 -33.92 -22.45 -11.28
C ALA A 138 -34.47 -23.15 -10.03
N LYS A 139 -34.64 -22.45 -8.90
CA LYS A 139 -35.16 -23.03 -7.66
C LYS A 139 -36.66 -23.33 -7.77
N GLU A 140 -37.09 -24.40 -7.11
CA GLU A 140 -38.52 -24.74 -7.03
C GLU A 140 -39.30 -23.62 -6.33
N GLY A 141 -40.49 -23.29 -6.84
CA GLY A 141 -41.34 -22.22 -6.30
C GLY A 141 -40.99 -20.81 -6.79
N VAL A 142 -39.81 -20.60 -7.38
CA VAL A 142 -39.41 -19.31 -7.95
C VAL A 142 -40.04 -19.12 -9.34
N VAL A 143 -40.66 -17.96 -9.55
CA VAL A 143 -41.26 -17.53 -10.80
C VAL A 143 -40.45 -16.38 -11.37
N SER A 144 -39.97 -16.53 -12.60
CA SER A 144 -39.28 -15.47 -13.35
C SER A 144 -40.24 -14.75 -14.29
N THR A 145 -40.24 -13.42 -14.29
CA THR A 145 -41.05 -12.59 -15.18
C THR A 145 -40.26 -12.15 -16.43
N ALA A 146 -40.96 -11.64 -17.44
CA ALA A 146 -40.32 -11.10 -18.65
C ALA A 146 -39.45 -9.86 -18.37
N SER A 147 -39.64 -9.17 -17.24
CA SER A 147 -38.80 -8.04 -16.84
C SER A 147 -37.51 -8.46 -16.15
N GLY A 148 -37.29 -9.76 -15.92
CA GLY A 148 -36.17 -10.29 -15.14
C GLY A 148 -36.41 -10.29 -13.63
N LEU A 149 -37.60 -9.89 -13.16
CA LEU A 149 -37.96 -10.00 -11.75
C LEU A 149 -38.18 -11.48 -11.40
N GLN A 150 -37.64 -11.91 -10.26
CA GLN A 150 -37.88 -13.23 -9.71
C GLN A 150 -38.59 -13.09 -8.37
N TYR A 151 -39.62 -13.90 -8.13
CA TYR A 151 -40.32 -13.93 -6.85
C TYR A 151 -40.73 -15.35 -6.49
N GLU A 152 -40.90 -15.58 -5.20
CA GLU A 152 -41.46 -16.80 -4.64
C GLU A 152 -42.62 -16.42 -3.72
N VAL A 153 -43.75 -17.13 -3.84
CA VAL A 153 -44.91 -16.92 -2.96
C VAL A 153 -44.78 -17.83 -1.75
N ILE A 154 -44.26 -17.29 -0.65
CA ILE A 154 -44.10 -18.03 0.62
C ILE A 154 -45.47 -18.29 1.28
N SER A 155 -46.34 -17.28 1.26
CA SER A 155 -47.71 -17.37 1.76
C SER A 155 -48.59 -16.47 0.92
N SER A 156 -49.74 -17.00 0.48
CA SER A 156 -50.75 -16.22 -0.24
C SER A 156 -51.74 -15.59 0.73
N GLY A 157 -52.31 -14.45 0.35
CA GLY A 157 -53.45 -13.86 1.05
C GLY A 157 -54.75 -14.63 0.81
N PRO A 158 -55.88 -14.17 1.37
CA PRO A 158 -57.20 -14.72 1.08
C PRO A 158 -57.47 -14.74 -0.43
N ALA A 159 -58.07 -15.82 -0.94
CA ALA A 159 -58.32 -15.99 -2.38
C ALA A 159 -59.29 -14.93 -2.95
N ASP A 160 -60.13 -14.36 -2.09
CA ASP A 160 -61.07 -13.27 -2.35
C ASP A 160 -60.51 -11.89 -1.98
N GLY A 161 -59.24 -11.82 -1.55
CA GLY A 161 -58.56 -10.58 -1.23
C GLY A 161 -58.31 -9.73 -2.47
N ALA A 162 -58.52 -8.42 -2.36
CA ALA A 162 -58.21 -7.48 -3.43
C ALA A 162 -56.68 -7.42 -3.64
N SER A 163 -56.22 -7.64 -4.86
CA SER A 163 -54.83 -7.37 -5.24
C SER A 163 -54.63 -5.86 -5.43
N PRO A 164 -53.48 -5.31 -5.04
CA PRO A 164 -53.21 -3.89 -5.18
C PRO A 164 -53.12 -3.50 -6.66
N THR A 165 -53.61 -2.30 -6.97
CA THR A 165 -53.50 -1.64 -8.28
C THR A 165 -52.40 -0.59 -8.26
N THR A 166 -52.08 -0.03 -9.43
CA THR A 166 -51.02 0.98 -9.56
C THR A 166 -51.29 2.30 -8.86
N SER A 167 -52.55 2.56 -8.46
CA SER A 167 -52.95 3.78 -7.73
C SER A 167 -53.00 3.61 -6.21
N ASP A 168 -52.83 2.37 -5.72
CA ASP A 168 -53.00 2.07 -4.31
C ASP A 168 -51.73 2.36 -3.50
N SER A 169 -51.90 2.67 -2.22
CA SER A 169 -50.81 2.70 -1.25
C SER A 169 -50.82 1.41 -0.43
N VAL A 170 -49.66 0.78 -0.28
CA VAL A 170 -49.50 -0.46 0.47
C VAL A 170 -48.64 -0.23 1.71
N LEU A 171 -48.96 -0.93 2.80
CA LEU A 171 -48.11 -1.01 3.99
C LEU A 171 -47.45 -2.39 4.00
N ALA A 172 -46.12 -2.42 3.98
CA ALA A 172 -45.35 -3.66 3.96
C ALA A 172 -44.27 -3.66 5.06
N HIS A 173 -44.09 -4.82 5.68
CA HIS A 173 -42.89 -5.14 6.44
C HIS A 173 -41.95 -5.91 5.52
N TYR A 174 -40.74 -5.41 5.32
CA TYR A 174 -39.77 -6.01 4.41
C TYR A 174 -38.40 -6.09 5.05
N HIS A 175 -37.58 -7.00 4.53
CA HIS A 175 -36.17 -7.09 4.80
C HIS A 175 -35.42 -7.17 3.47
N GLY A 176 -34.38 -6.37 3.32
CA GLY A 176 -33.55 -6.34 2.12
C GLY A 176 -32.10 -6.63 2.48
N THR A 177 -31.46 -7.47 1.67
CA THR A 177 -30.02 -7.76 1.74
C THR A 177 -29.42 -7.65 0.34
N LEU A 178 -28.11 -7.41 0.28
CA LEU A 178 -27.35 -7.60 -0.95
C LEU A 178 -27.12 -9.11 -1.19
N ILE A 179 -26.69 -9.44 -2.41
CA ILE A 179 -26.24 -10.78 -2.80
C ILE A 179 -24.82 -10.99 -2.27
#